data_AF-X1N1E0-F1
#
_entry.id   AF-X1N1E0-F1
#
_cell.length_a   1.000
_cell.length_b   1.000
_cell.length_c   1.000
_cell.angle_alpha   90.00
_cell.angle_beta   90.00
_cell.angle_gamma   90.00
#
_symmetry.space_group_name_H-M   'P 1'
#
loop_
_entity.id
_entity.type
_entity.pdbx_description
1 polymer ?
#
loop_
_entity_poly.entity_id
_entity_poly.type
_entity_poly.pdbx_seq_one_letter_code
_entity_poly.pdbx_strand_id
1 'polypeptide(L)'
;MSRFASSSGPSQRQLRVSEQVRHAVSQVLQRGDVRDDTLENAVVAISEVRMSPDLKIATCFVSPIGAKDSDAVIAALNQHAKFIRGRAAAYLKQMKYMPEFRFRIDSSFDNYAKIDALLRKPEVTRDLDDHHDHDDDHDDPNPGDVPGHGPDGNGNN
;
A
#
# COMPACT_ATOMS: atom_id res chain seq x y z
N MET A 1 -16.45 24.06 16.16
CA MET A 1 -16.90 22.92 15.33
C MET A 1 -15.70 22.40 14.56
N SER A 2 -15.07 21.32 15.05
CA SER A 2 -13.87 20.74 14.43
C SER A 2 -14.29 19.90 13.24
N ARG A 3 -13.76 20.21 12.05
CA ARG A 3 -13.90 19.37 10.86
C ARG A 3 -12.97 18.18 11.05
N PHE A 4 -13.51 17.04 11.47
CA PHE A 4 -12.86 15.77 11.24
C PHE A 4 -12.63 15.64 9.73
N ALA A 5 -11.36 15.65 9.31
CA ALA A 5 -11.00 15.25 7.96
C ALA A 5 -11.55 13.85 7.76
N SER A 6 -12.39 13.65 6.73
CA SER A 6 -12.97 12.34 6.46
C SER A 6 -11.85 11.31 6.33
N SER A 7 -11.77 10.38 7.28
CA SER A 7 -10.82 9.25 7.32
C SER A 7 -11.19 8.15 6.33
N SER A 8 -11.74 8.52 5.17
CA SER A 8 -11.95 7.56 4.08
C SER A 8 -10.63 7.46 3.33
N GLY A 9 -10.04 6.27 3.33
CA GLY A 9 -8.85 5.96 2.54
C GLY A 9 -9.04 6.27 1.05
N PRO A 10 -7.98 6.14 0.24
CA PRO A 10 -8.06 6.41 -1.19
C PRO A 10 -9.20 5.60 -1.83
N SER A 11 -10.01 6.26 -2.66
CA SER A 11 -11.10 5.60 -3.37
C SER A 11 -10.59 4.50 -4.30
N GLN A 12 -11.43 3.50 -4.60
CA GLN A 12 -11.08 2.44 -5.56
C GLN A 12 -10.65 3.00 -6.93
N ARG A 13 -11.26 4.12 -7.32
CA ARG A 13 -10.86 4.84 -8.54
C ARG A 13 -9.45 5.42 -8.41
N GLN A 14 -9.09 6.01 -7.27
CA GLN A 14 -7.73 6.50 -7.03
C GLN A 14 -6.72 5.35 -7.06
N LEU A 15 -6.98 4.24 -6.38
CA LEU A 15 -6.08 3.07 -6.36
C LEU A 15 -5.83 2.51 -7.77
N ARG A 16 -6.90 2.35 -8.56
CA ARG A 16 -6.77 1.89 -9.94
C ARG A 16 -5.93 2.84 -10.79
N VAL A 17 -6.16 4.15 -10.65
CA VAL A 17 -5.41 5.16 -11.43
C VAL A 17 -3.97 5.27 -10.95
N SER A 18 -3.73 5.18 -9.64
CA SER A 18 -2.40 5.11 -9.04
C SER A 18 -1.56 4.02 -9.70
N GLU A 19 -2.11 2.80 -9.82
CA GLU A 19 -1.36 1.70 -10.44
C GLU A 19 -1.13 1.88 -11.94
N GLN A 20 -2.11 2.43 -12.67
CA GLN A 20 -1.92 2.77 -14.08
C GLN A 20 -0.78 3.78 -14.26
N VAL A 21 -0.75 4.82 -13.42
CA VAL A 21 0.31 5.83 -13.44
C VAL A 21 1.64 5.23 -13.03
N ARG A 22 1.69 4.42 -11.96
CA ARG A 22 2.91 3.74 -11.49
C ARG A 22 3.52 2.91 -12.61
N HIS A 23 2.71 2.10 -13.30
CA HIS A 23 3.16 1.30 -14.43
C HIS A 23 3.70 2.19 -15.56
N ALA A 24 2.95 3.21 -15.97
CA ALA A 24 3.33 4.10 -17.06
C ALA A 24 4.66 4.83 -16.79
N VAL A 25 4.82 5.40 -15.59
CA VAL A 25 6.04 6.12 -15.23
C VAL A 25 7.22 5.15 -15.12
N SER A 26 7.02 3.94 -14.55
CA SER A 26 8.06 2.92 -14.49
C SER A 26 8.55 2.52 -15.89
N GLN A 27 7.65 2.33 -16.85
CA GLN A 27 7.99 2.03 -18.25
C GLN A 27 8.79 3.16 -18.91
N VAL A 28 8.46 4.42 -18.62
CA VAL A 28 9.21 5.57 -19.14
C VAL A 28 10.63 5.61 -18.57
N LEU A 29 10.79 5.41 -17.26
CA LEU A 29 12.10 5.44 -16.61
C LEU A 29 12.98 4.26 -17.03
N GLN A 30 12.41 3.05 -17.17
CA GLN A 30 13.14 1.86 -17.61
C GLN A 30 13.75 1.99 -19.01
N ARG A 31 13.14 2.79 -19.89
CA ARG A 31 13.66 3.03 -21.24
C ARG A 31 14.90 3.91 -21.28
N GLY A 32 15.20 4.63 -20.20
CA GLY A 32 16.35 5.54 -20.16
C GLY A 32 16.22 6.75 -21.10
N ASP A 33 14.98 7.17 -21.42
CA ASP A 33 14.74 8.30 -22.35
C ASP A 33 15.15 9.66 -21.75
N VAL A 34 15.36 9.74 -20.43
CA VAL A 34 15.72 10.97 -19.71
C VAL A 34 17.25 11.10 -19.71
N ARG A 35 17.76 12.05 -20.50
CA ARG A 35 19.20 12.36 -20.58
C ARG A 35 19.61 13.28 -19.45
N ASP A 36 20.25 12.70 -18.44
CA ASP A 36 20.78 13.41 -17.28
C ASP A 36 21.85 12.53 -16.62
N ASP A 37 23.08 13.02 -16.48
CA ASP A 37 24.21 12.28 -15.90
C ASP A 37 23.88 11.72 -14.50
N THR A 38 23.05 12.42 -13.73
CA THR A 38 22.60 12.00 -12.39
C THR A 38 21.68 10.78 -12.46
N LEU A 39 20.85 10.70 -13.50
CA LEU A 39 19.89 9.62 -13.70
C LEU A 39 20.48 8.45 -14.46
N GLU A 40 21.44 8.67 -15.36
CA GLU A 40 22.11 7.61 -16.14
C GLU A 40 22.88 6.62 -15.26
N ASN A 41 23.39 7.08 -14.11
CA ASN A 41 24.16 6.26 -13.17
C ASN A 41 23.29 5.62 -12.06
N ALA A 42 21.97 5.85 -12.07
CA ALA A 42 21.07 5.42 -11.00
C ALA A 42 19.93 4.56 -11.54
N VAL A 43 19.70 3.40 -10.91
CA VAL A 43 18.51 2.59 -11.20
C VAL A 43 17.35 3.12 -10.37
N VAL A 44 16.35 3.69 -11.02
CA VAL A 44 15.22 4.34 -10.34
C VAL A 44 14.01 3.41 -10.28
N ALA A 45 13.61 3.01 -9.07
CA ALA A 45 12.41 2.20 -8.84
C ALA A 45 11.26 3.07 -8.28
N ILE A 46 10.03 2.81 -8.72
CA ILE A 46 8.82 3.44 -8.17
C ILE A 46 8.09 2.45 -7.27
N SER A 47 8.09 2.71 -5.97
CA SER A 47 7.45 1.84 -4.97
C SER A 47 5.94 2.03 -4.96
N GLU A 48 5.46 3.27 -4.86
CA GLU A 48 4.04 3.59 -4.88
C GLU A 48 3.75 4.91 -5.59
N VAL A 49 2.49 5.09 -6.00
CA VAL A 49 1.98 6.36 -6.50
C VAL A 49 0.71 6.74 -5.74
N ARG A 50 0.68 7.94 -5.16
CA ARG A 50 -0.50 8.48 -4.49
C ARG A 50 -1.15 9.55 -5.35
N MET A 51 -2.40 9.28 -5.74
CA MET A 51 -3.23 10.23 -6.48
C MET A 51 -3.97 11.18 -5.54
N SER A 52 -3.97 12.48 -5.86
CA SER A 52 -4.87 13.44 -5.24
C SER A 52 -6.34 13.06 -5.48
N PRO A 53 -7.29 13.49 -4.62
CA PRO A 53 -8.72 13.18 -4.79
C PRO A 53 -9.30 13.62 -6.14
N ASP A 54 -8.78 14.71 -6.71
CA ASP A 54 -9.18 15.22 -8.02
C ASP A 54 -8.42 14.57 -9.20
N LEU A 55 -7.52 13.62 -8.92
CA LEU A 55 -6.63 12.93 -9.86
C LEU A 55 -5.71 13.85 -10.69
N LYS A 56 -5.50 15.10 -10.26
CA LYS A 56 -4.65 16.03 -11.01
C LYS A 56 -3.18 15.96 -10.62
N ILE A 57 -2.87 15.42 -9.44
CA ILE A 57 -1.50 15.30 -8.93
C ILE A 57 -1.25 13.83 -8.63
N ALA A 58 -0.14 13.30 -9.15
CA ALA A 58 0.38 11.99 -8.85
C ALA A 58 1.72 12.17 -8.14
N THR A 59 1.76 11.81 -6.86
CA THR A 59 3.00 11.78 -6.08
C THR A 59 3.62 10.40 -6.23
N CYS A 60 4.72 10.31 -6.95
CA CYS A 60 5.48 9.09 -7.18
C CYS A 60 6.55 8.97 -6.10
N PHE A 61 6.47 7.90 -5.31
CA PHE A 61 7.48 7.57 -4.32
C PHE A 61 8.54 6.70 -4.97
N VAL A 62 9.78 7.13 -4.83
CA VAL A 62 10.89 6.65 -5.62
C VAL A 62 12.01 6.19 -4.70
N SER A 63 12.59 5.04 -5.04
CA SER A 63 13.79 4.51 -4.42
C SER A 63 14.91 4.45 -5.47
N PRO A 64 15.89 5.36 -5.41
CA PRO A 64 17.10 5.26 -6.21
C PRO A 64 18.00 4.13 -5.68
N ILE A 65 18.31 3.16 -6.52
CA ILE A 65 19.20 2.04 -6.21
C ILE A 65 20.58 2.36 -6.78
N GLY A 66 21.60 2.30 -5.92
CA GLY A 66 22.99 2.54 -6.30
C GLY A 66 23.40 4.01 -6.44
N ALA A 67 22.47 4.94 -6.19
CA ALA A 67 22.77 6.37 -6.17
C ALA A 67 23.50 6.76 -4.88
N LYS A 68 24.58 7.55 -4.99
CA LYS A 68 25.26 8.14 -3.82
C LYS A 68 24.45 9.27 -3.18
N ASP A 69 23.67 9.98 -3.99
CA ASP A 69 22.86 11.12 -3.59
C ASP A 69 21.43 10.97 -4.11
N SER A 70 20.55 10.45 -3.24
CA SER A 70 19.14 10.25 -3.57
C SER A 70 18.39 11.57 -3.78
N ASP A 71 18.77 12.63 -3.06
CA ASP A 71 18.10 13.93 -3.16
C ASP A 71 18.40 14.58 -4.52
N ALA A 72 19.65 14.48 -4.99
CA ALA A 72 20.02 14.93 -6.33
C ALA A 72 19.23 14.19 -7.43
N VAL A 73 19.06 12.87 -7.30
CA VAL A 73 18.25 12.06 -8.24
C VAL A 73 16.79 12.54 -8.25
N ILE A 74 16.18 12.75 -7.08
CA ILE A 74 14.81 13.25 -7.00
C ILE A 74 14.68 14.66 -7.57
N ALA A 75 15.66 15.53 -7.33
CA ALA A 75 15.70 16.87 -7.90
C ALA A 75 15.74 16.81 -9.44
N ALA A 76 16.62 15.99 -10.02
CA ALA A 76 16.68 15.75 -11.46
C ALA A 76 15.35 15.21 -12.02
N LEU A 77 14.75 14.20 -11.39
CA LEU A 77 13.44 13.68 -11.80
C LEU A 77 12.34 14.76 -11.80
N ASN A 78 12.32 15.63 -10.79
CA ASN A 78 11.36 16.73 -10.72
C ASN A 78 11.62 17.80 -11.78
N GLN A 79 12.89 18.11 -12.10
CA GLN A 79 13.23 19.00 -13.21
C GLN A 79 12.72 18.45 -14.56
N HIS A 80 12.85 17.14 -14.78
CA HIS A 80 12.41 16.46 -15.99
C HIS A 80 10.95 15.98 -15.96
N ALA A 81 10.16 16.34 -14.94
CA ALA A 81 8.80 15.82 -14.74
C ALA A 81 7.87 16.09 -15.94
N LYS A 82 8.03 17.24 -16.61
CA LYS A 82 7.25 17.57 -17.82
C LYS A 82 7.58 16.66 -18.99
N PHE A 83 8.86 16.33 -19.18
CA PHE A 83 9.30 15.41 -20.22
C PHE A 83 8.78 13.99 -19.95
N ILE A 84 8.94 13.51 -18.71
CA ILE A 84 8.43 12.20 -18.28
C ILE A 84 6.92 12.12 -18.47
N ARG A 85 6.18 13.19 -18.12
CA ARG A 85 4.74 13.32 -18.37
C ARG A 85 4.39 13.19 -19.85
N GLY A 86 5.15 13.84 -20.74
CA GLY A 86 4.95 13.73 -22.19
C GLY A 86 5.12 12.29 -22.70
N ARG A 87 6.15 11.59 -22.22
CA ARG A 87 6.41 10.19 -22.57
C ARG A 87 5.36 9.23 -21.98
N ALA A 88 4.89 9.50 -20.76
CA ALA A 88 3.87 8.70 -20.09
C ALA A 88 2.50 8.78 -20.79
N ALA A 89 2.24 9.83 -21.59
CA ALA A 89 0.98 10.03 -22.30
C ALA A 89 0.61 8.89 -23.25
N ALA A 90 1.60 8.25 -23.87
CA ALA A 90 1.35 7.10 -24.74
C ALA A 90 0.77 5.90 -23.98
N TYR A 91 1.05 5.76 -22.68
CA TYR A 91 0.57 4.65 -21.83
C TYR A 91 -0.73 4.98 -21.10
N LEU A 92 -1.07 6.25 -20.94
CA LEU A 92 -2.21 6.73 -20.15
C LEU A 92 -3.36 7.27 -21.02
N LYS A 93 -3.56 6.72 -22.23
CA LYS A 93 -4.52 7.21 -23.23
C LYS A 93 -5.98 7.26 -22.75
N GLN A 94 -6.35 6.38 -21.81
CA GLN A 94 -7.70 6.35 -21.21
C GLN A 94 -7.95 7.47 -20.18
N MET A 95 -6.94 8.24 -19.79
CA MET A 95 -7.13 9.32 -18.82
C MET A 95 -7.67 10.58 -19.50
N LYS A 96 -8.76 11.13 -18.95
CA LYS A 96 -9.33 12.43 -19.39
C LYS A 96 -8.36 13.59 -19.16
N TYR A 97 -7.61 13.54 -18.06
CA TYR A 97 -6.63 14.55 -17.69
C TYR A 97 -5.32 13.87 -17.32
N MET A 98 -4.22 14.40 -17.84
CA MET A 98 -2.89 13.95 -17.46
C MET A 98 -2.51 14.58 -16.11
N PRO A 99 -2.20 13.78 -15.07
CA PRO A 99 -1.76 14.31 -13.80
C PRO A 99 -0.37 14.94 -13.88
N GLU A 100 -0.10 15.91 -13.02
CA GLU A 100 1.25 16.40 -12.74
C GLU A 100 1.99 15.36 -11.91
N PHE A 101 3.22 15.04 -12.31
CA PHE A 101 4.08 14.11 -11.58
C PHE A 101 4.94 14.88 -10.59
N ARG A 102 4.95 14.41 -9.35
CA ARG A 102 5.85 14.89 -8.29
C ARG A 102 6.61 13.72 -7.73
N PHE A 103 7.93 13.80 -7.76
CA PHE A 103 8.78 12.71 -7.27
C PHE A 103 9.23 13.01 -5.85
N ARG A 104 9.18 11.98 -5.00
CA ARG A 104 9.64 12.04 -3.60
C ARG A 104 10.41 10.77 -3.27
N ILE A 105 11.36 10.89 -2.35
CA ILE A 105 12.03 9.72 -1.78
C ILE A 105 11.01 8.87 -1.04
N ASP A 106 11.08 7.57 -1.25
CA ASP A 106 10.39 6.60 -0.40
C ASP A 106 11.15 6.40 0.91
N SER A 107 10.65 7.00 1.99
CA SER A 107 11.19 6.83 3.36
C SER A 107 10.54 5.68 4.12
N SER A 108 9.72 4.86 3.48
CA SER A 108 9.00 3.77 4.15
C SER A 108 9.98 2.80 4.80
N PHE A 109 11.11 2.49 4.15
CA PHE A 109 12.14 1.61 4.69
C PHE A 109 12.74 2.11 6.01
N ASP A 110 13.11 3.38 6.09
CA ASP A 110 13.64 3.99 7.32
C ASP A 110 12.62 3.94 8.45
N ASN A 111 11.35 4.14 8.11
CA ASN A 111 10.25 4.08 9.06
C ASN A 111 9.99 2.65 9.56
N TYR A 112 10.08 1.62 8.69
CA TYR A 112 9.98 0.22 9.10
C TYR A 112 11.06 -0.15 10.11
N ALA A 113 12.32 0.21 9.85
CA ALA A 113 13.43 -0.06 10.77
C ALA A 113 13.21 0.61 12.15
N LYS A 114 12.69 1.84 12.15
CA LYS A 114 12.34 2.56 13.38
C LYS A 114 11.19 1.89 14.13
N ILE A 115 10.13 1.47 13.44
CA ILE A 115 8.99 0.78 14.05
C ILE A 115 9.43 -0.57 14.63
N ASP A 116 10.17 -1.37 13.87
CA ASP A 116 10.71 -2.66 14.34
C ASP A 116 11.61 -2.48 15.58
N ALA A 117 12.46 -1.45 15.60
CA ALA A 117 13.24 -1.10 16.78
C ALA A 117 12.39 -0.67 17.99
N LEU A 118 11.23 -0.01 17.77
CA LEU A 118 10.29 0.34 18.83
C LEU A 118 9.50 -0.88 19.33
N LEU A 119 9.10 -1.79 18.44
CA LEU A 119 8.34 -3.00 18.76
C LEU A 119 9.18 -4.05 19.50
N ARG A 120 10.49 -4.11 19.25
CA ARG A 120 11.44 -5.00 19.95
C ARG A 120 11.84 -4.52 21.33
N LYS A 121 11.25 -3.43 21.84
CA LYS A 121 11.52 -2.96 23.20
C LYS A 121 10.94 -3.95 24.20
N PRO A 122 11.69 -4.34 25.24
CA PRO A 122 11.25 -5.34 26.22
C PRO A 122 9.97 -4.94 26.96
N GLU A 123 9.72 -3.62 27.11
CA GLU A 123 8.47 -3.10 27.68
C GLU A 123 7.24 -3.41 26.80
N VAL A 124 7.40 -3.33 25.47
CA VAL A 124 6.31 -3.58 24.50
C VAL A 124 6.10 -5.09 24.31
N THR A 125 7.16 -5.89 24.35
CA THR A 125 7.06 -7.36 24.18
C THR A 125 6.34 -8.01 25.36
N ARG A 126 6.55 -7.55 26.60
CA ARG A 126 5.89 -8.11 27.79
C ARG A 126 4.37 -7.93 27.77
N ASP A 127 3.89 -6.76 27.33
CA ASP A 127 2.45 -6.49 27.22
C ASP A 127 1.74 -7.35 26.15
N LEU A 128 2.47 -7.93 25.19
CA LEU A 128 1.91 -8.81 24.17
C LEU A 128 1.81 -10.27 24.63
N ASP A 129 2.62 -10.68 25.60
CA ASP A 129 2.64 -12.05 26.12
C ASP A 129 1.58 -12.27 27.22
N ASP A 130 1.10 -11.21 27.89
CA ASP A 130 0.14 -11.28 29.01
C ASP A 130 -1.33 -11.54 28.59
N HIS A 131 -1.63 -11.81 27.32
CA HIS A 131 -2.99 -11.97 26.79
C HIS A 131 -3.41 -13.41 26.39
N HIS A 132 -2.70 -14.45 26.84
CA HIS A 132 -2.99 -15.85 26.46
C HIS A 132 -3.52 -16.79 27.56
N ASP A 133 -4.09 -16.28 28.67
CA ASP A 133 -4.63 -17.16 29.73
C ASP A 133 -6.10 -16.89 30.06
N HIS A 134 -7.02 -16.97 29.09
CA HIS A 134 -8.47 -17.12 29.38
C HIS A 134 -9.21 -17.89 28.27
N ASP A 135 -8.74 -19.11 28.00
CA ASP A 135 -9.58 -20.16 27.42
C ASP A 135 -9.68 -21.30 28.45
N ASP A 136 -10.42 -21.07 29.54
CA ASP A 136 -10.85 -22.15 30.44
C ASP A 136 -12.35 -22.01 30.76
N ASP A 137 -13.04 -23.14 30.55
CA ASP A 137 -14.35 -23.53 31.07
C ASP A 137 -15.62 -22.92 30.44
N HIS A 138 -15.91 -23.31 29.19
CA HIS A 138 -17.29 -23.50 28.75
C HIS A 138 -17.67 -24.99 28.88
N ASP A 139 -18.19 -25.34 30.05
CA ASP A 139 -18.78 -26.64 30.38
C ASP A 139 -20.11 -26.79 29.60
N ASP A 140 -20.10 -27.54 28.49
CA ASP A 140 -21.29 -27.81 27.67
C ASP A 140 -22.03 -29.02 28.24
N PRO A 141 -23.30 -28.91 28.71
CA PRO A 141 -24.01 -30.05 29.26
C PRO A 141 -24.36 -31.07 28.15
N ASN A 142 -23.90 -32.30 28.35
CA ASN A 142 -24.13 -33.47 27.50
C ASN A 142 -25.63 -33.69 27.17
N PRO A 143 -26.05 -33.78 25.89
CA PRO A 143 -27.45 -33.96 25.49
C PRO A 143 -27.91 -35.42 25.58
N GLY A 144 -27.61 -36.09 26.69
CA GLY A 144 -27.76 -37.54 26.86
C GLY A 144 -29.05 -38.04 27.52
N ASP A 145 -29.86 -37.18 28.14
CA ASP A 145 -31.05 -37.62 28.89
C ASP A 145 -32.35 -37.24 28.17
N VAL A 146 -32.74 -38.07 27.20
CA VAL A 146 -34.15 -38.17 26.77
C VAL A 146 -34.80 -39.38 27.45
N PRO A 147 -35.74 -39.18 28.39
CA PRO A 147 -36.49 -40.29 28.98
C PRO A 147 -37.41 -40.91 27.93
N GLY A 148 -37.34 -42.23 27.81
CA GLY A 148 -38.05 -43.00 26.78
C GLY A 148 -39.57 -42.84 26.78
N HIS A 149 -40.13 -42.81 25.57
CA HIS A 149 -41.52 -43.17 25.31
C HIS A 149 -41.54 -44.42 24.43
N GLY A 150 -42.31 -45.41 24.83
CA GLY A 150 -42.27 -46.79 24.35
C GLY A 150 -42.77 -47.00 22.91
N PRO A 151 -42.78 -48.27 22.46
CA PRO A 151 -42.88 -48.63 21.06
C PRO A 151 -44.31 -48.96 20.65
N ASP A 152 -44.89 -48.20 19.72
CA ASP A 152 -46.13 -48.58 19.06
C ASP A 152 -45.87 -48.78 17.56
N GLY A 153 -45.66 -50.05 17.20
CA GLY A 153 -45.67 -50.50 15.82
C GLY A 153 -47.10 -50.64 15.29
N ASN A 154 -47.30 -50.30 14.02
CA ASN A 154 -48.26 -50.81 13.05
C ASN A 154 -48.11 -49.88 11.83
N GLY A 155 -47.90 -50.26 10.58
CA GLY A 155 -48.37 -51.43 9.87
C GLY A 155 -48.96 -50.94 8.55
N ASN A 156 -48.46 -51.55 7.48
CA ASN A 156 -49.15 -51.80 6.22
C ASN A 156 -49.12 -50.78 5.07
N ASN A 157 -48.59 -51.33 3.97
CA ASN A 157 -48.92 -51.18 2.56
C ASN A 157 -48.33 -50.02 1.76
#